data_AF-A0A7C3ZTY8-F1
#
_entry.id   AF-A0A7C3ZTY8-F1
#
_cell.length_a   1.000
_cell.length_b   1.000
_cell.length_c   1.000
_cell.angle_alpha   90.00
_cell.angle_beta   90.00
_cell.angle_gamma   90.00
#
_symmetry.space_group_name_H-M   'P 1'
#
loop_
_entity.id
_entity.type
_entity.pdbx_description
1 polymer ?
#
loop_
_entity_poly.entity_id
_entity_poly.type
_entity_poly.pdbx_seq_one_letter_code
_entity_poly.pdbx_strand_id
1 'polypeptide(L)'
;GPREQVGGVASQTLGPTPAATYNAPLYPNETPELRALIVKYATLYDVPVELVQKQIIRESTHRPWVRNGPYYGLMQILPATARSMGFKGQPADLLDAETNLKYAVKYLRGAWIVSGGDIDAAVMWYARGYYYEAKRLGLLYETGLRS
;
A
#
# COMPACT_ATOMS: atom_id res chain seq x y z
N GLY A 1 -16.66 -12.32 52.20
CA GLY A 1 -17.28 -12.24 50.86
C GLY A 1 -16.21 -11.82 49.86
N PRO A 2 -16.21 -12.32 48.62
CA PRO A 2 -14.98 -12.47 47.85
C PRO A 2 -14.58 -11.22 47.04
N ARG A 3 -13.27 -10.97 47.10
CA ARG A 3 -12.31 -10.36 46.17
C ARG A 3 -12.86 -9.71 44.88
N GLU A 4 -12.54 -8.42 44.73
CA GLU A 4 -12.50 -7.69 43.47
C GLU A 4 -11.62 -8.41 42.45
N GLN A 5 -12.18 -8.70 41.28
CA GLN A 5 -11.43 -9.12 40.10
C GLN A 5 -11.01 -7.89 39.31
N VAL A 6 -9.71 -7.63 39.30
CA VAL A 6 -9.03 -6.78 38.32
C VAL A 6 -9.07 -7.48 36.96
N GLY A 7 -10.00 -7.09 36.09
CA GLY A 7 -10.06 -7.50 34.71
C GLY A 7 -9.16 -6.63 33.85
N GLY A 8 -7.94 -7.10 33.56
CA GLY A 8 -7.07 -6.50 32.55
C GLY A 8 -7.71 -6.59 31.18
N VAL A 9 -7.97 -5.45 30.56
CA VAL A 9 -8.28 -5.38 29.12
C VAL A 9 -6.98 -5.58 28.36
N ALA A 10 -6.79 -6.78 27.83
CA ALA A 10 -5.76 -7.06 26.85
C ALA A 10 -5.98 -6.15 25.64
N SER A 11 -4.99 -5.33 25.32
CA SER A 11 -4.90 -4.61 24.06
C SER A 11 -4.94 -5.63 22.92
N GLN A 12 -6.10 -5.79 22.30
CA GLN A 12 -6.21 -6.49 21.03
C GLN A 12 -5.46 -5.66 20.00
N THR A 13 -4.26 -6.08 19.64
CA THR A 13 -3.60 -5.67 18.41
C THR A 13 -4.53 -6.08 17.27
N LEU A 14 -5.38 -5.16 16.81
CA LEU A 14 -6.14 -5.33 15.58
C LEU A 14 -5.11 -5.46 14.46
N GLY A 15 -4.82 -6.70 14.08
CA GLY A 15 -4.07 -6.99 12.88
C GLY A 15 -4.75 -6.35 11.67
N PRO A 16 -4.04 -6.19 10.55
CA PRO A 16 -4.59 -5.57 9.35
C PRO A 16 -5.89 -6.26 8.92
N THR A 17 -6.91 -5.48 8.58
CA THR A 17 -8.22 -6.02 8.24
C THR A 17 -8.10 -6.84 6.96
N PRO A 18 -8.56 -8.11 6.96
CA PRO A 18 -8.66 -8.90 5.75
C PRO A 18 -9.50 -8.17 4.70
N ALA A 19 -9.06 -8.21 3.45
CA ALA A 19 -9.66 -7.45 2.37
C ALA A 19 -11.15 -7.79 2.13
N ALA A 20 -11.56 -9.03 2.46
CA ALA A 20 -12.94 -9.52 2.39
C ALA A 20 -13.90 -8.86 3.41
N THR A 21 -13.38 -8.14 4.40
CA THR A 21 -14.15 -7.48 5.47
C THR A 21 -14.02 -5.96 5.47
N TYR A 22 -13.40 -5.37 4.44
CA TYR A 22 -13.18 -3.94 4.37
C TYR A 22 -14.47 -3.16 4.04
N ASN A 23 -15.20 -2.79 5.09
CA ASN A 23 -16.54 -2.19 5.03
C ASN A 23 -16.57 -0.69 5.36
N ALA A 24 -15.46 0.02 5.18
CA ALA A 24 -15.42 1.47 5.39
C ALA A 24 -16.31 2.22 4.35
N PRO A 25 -16.91 3.36 4.70
CA PRO A 25 -17.52 4.27 3.72
C PRO A 25 -16.56 4.60 2.58
N LEU A 26 -17.08 4.98 1.42
CA LEU A 26 -16.25 5.45 0.31
C LEU A 26 -15.56 6.77 0.69
N TYR A 27 -14.30 6.90 0.33
CA TYR A 27 -13.55 8.15 0.45
C TYR A 27 -13.90 9.12 -0.69
N PRO A 28 -13.54 10.41 -0.57
CA PRO A 28 -13.73 11.37 -1.66
C PRO A 28 -13.10 10.90 -2.98
N ASN A 29 -13.86 10.99 -4.08
CA ASN A 29 -13.50 10.51 -5.43
C ASN A 29 -13.35 8.99 -5.57
N GLU A 30 -13.61 8.21 -4.53
CA GLU A 30 -13.64 6.75 -4.62
C GLU A 30 -14.98 6.26 -5.15
N THR A 31 -14.96 5.40 -6.17
CA THR A 31 -16.13 4.66 -6.65
C THR A 31 -16.11 3.21 -6.14
N PRO A 32 -17.25 2.49 -6.13
CA PRO A 32 -17.26 1.06 -5.82
C PRO A 32 -16.31 0.23 -6.69
N GLU A 33 -16.15 0.58 -7.96
CA GLU A 33 -15.25 -0.10 -8.89
C GLU A 33 -13.79 0.15 -8.53
N LEU A 34 -13.44 1.40 -8.18
CA LEU A 34 -12.10 1.72 -7.70
C LEU A 34 -11.79 1.01 -6.37
N ARG A 35 -12.75 0.96 -5.44
CA ARG A 35 -12.65 0.20 -4.19
C ARG A 35 -12.37 -1.27 -4.47
N ALA A 36 -13.08 -1.88 -5.42
CA ALA A 36 -12.89 -3.27 -5.80
C ALA A 36 -11.46 -3.52 -6.35
N LEU A 37 -10.93 -2.60 -7.17
CA LEU A 37 -9.55 -2.67 -7.65
C LEU A 37 -8.54 -2.54 -6.49
N ILE A 38 -8.75 -1.60 -5.57
CA ILE A 38 -7.89 -1.42 -4.38
C ILE A 38 -7.85 -2.72 -3.56
N VAL A 39 -9.02 -3.28 -3.25
CA VAL A 39 -9.16 -4.54 -2.50
C VAL A 39 -8.50 -5.70 -3.25
N LYS A 40 -8.70 -5.81 -4.57
CA LYS A 40 -8.09 -6.85 -5.42
C LYS A 40 -6.57 -6.82 -5.33
N TYR A 41 -5.93 -5.66 -5.51
CA TYR A 41 -4.46 -5.57 -5.50
C TYR A 41 -3.85 -5.62 -4.10
N ALA A 42 -4.54 -5.09 -3.09
CA ALA A 42 -4.17 -5.28 -1.69
C ALA A 42 -4.11 -6.78 -1.35
N THR A 43 -5.16 -7.53 -1.71
CA THR A 43 -5.23 -8.99 -1.51
C THR A 43 -4.14 -9.71 -2.30
N LEU A 44 -3.99 -9.40 -3.60
CA LEU A 44 -3.04 -10.07 -4.47
C LEU A 44 -1.59 -9.99 -3.96
N TYR A 45 -1.21 -8.87 -3.35
CA TYR A 45 0.14 -8.64 -2.86
C TYR A 45 0.28 -8.74 -1.35
N ASP A 46 -0.74 -9.23 -0.65
CA ASP A 46 -0.73 -9.40 0.81
C ASP A 46 -0.42 -8.07 1.53
N VAL A 47 -1.05 -6.98 1.12
CA VAL A 47 -0.92 -5.66 1.74
C VAL A 47 -2.24 -5.31 2.44
N PRO A 48 -2.21 -4.74 3.66
CA PRO A 48 -3.43 -4.26 4.31
C PRO A 48 -4.18 -3.25 3.44
N VAL A 49 -5.50 -3.40 3.30
CA VAL A 49 -6.32 -2.44 2.50
C VAL A 49 -6.19 -1.04 3.08
N GLU A 50 -6.13 -0.91 4.41
CA GLU A 50 -5.93 0.35 5.12
C GLU A 50 -4.64 1.06 4.70
N LEU A 51 -3.55 0.32 4.50
CA LEU A 51 -2.28 0.89 4.07
C LEU A 51 -2.37 1.41 2.63
N VAL A 52 -3.00 0.66 1.73
CA VAL A 52 -3.22 1.10 0.35
C VAL A 52 -4.09 2.35 0.31
N GLN A 53 -5.19 2.37 1.07
CA GLN A 53 -6.09 3.51 1.18
C GLN A 53 -5.39 4.74 1.74
N LYS A 54 -4.63 4.60 2.83
CA LYS A 54 -3.87 5.70 3.44
C LYS A 54 -2.87 6.31 2.46
N GLN A 55 -2.19 5.47 1.67
CA GLN A 55 -1.26 5.93 0.64
C GLN A 55 -2.01 6.69 -0.49
N ILE A 56 -3.12 6.16 -1.00
CA ILE A 56 -3.89 6.82 -2.08
C ILE A 56 -4.45 8.17 -1.63
N ILE A 57 -4.97 8.26 -0.41
CA ILE A 57 -5.52 9.51 0.15
C ILE A 57 -4.45 10.60 0.20
N ARG A 58 -3.26 10.24 0.70
CA ARG A 58 -2.11 11.14 0.81
C ARG A 58 -1.65 11.67 -0.55
N GLU A 59 -1.68 10.83 -1.58
CA GLU A 59 -1.03 11.12 -2.86
C GLU A 59 -1.96 11.75 -3.92
N SER A 60 -3.21 11.31 -3.99
CA SER A 60 -4.12 11.75 -5.07
C SER A 60 -5.54 12.07 -4.59
N THR A 61 -5.92 11.63 -3.39
CA THR A 61 -7.31 11.62 -2.93
C THR A 61 -8.20 10.89 -3.96
N HIS A 62 -7.78 9.67 -4.33
CA HIS A 62 -8.46 8.74 -5.24
C HIS A 62 -8.65 9.22 -6.70
N ARG A 63 -7.83 10.17 -7.16
CA ARG A 63 -7.88 10.66 -8.55
C ARG A 63 -6.80 10.00 -9.41
N PRO A 64 -7.15 9.03 -10.29
CA PRO A 64 -6.15 8.25 -11.04
C PRO A 64 -5.39 9.04 -12.10
N TRP A 65 -5.94 10.17 -12.57
CA TRP A 65 -5.31 11.01 -13.59
C TRP A 65 -4.32 12.05 -13.03
N VAL A 66 -4.08 12.09 -11.72
CA VAL A 66 -3.16 13.07 -11.11
C VAL A 66 -1.72 12.82 -11.54
N ARG A 67 -1.02 13.89 -11.88
CA ARG A 67 0.42 13.88 -12.15
C ARG A 67 1.09 15.05 -11.44
N ASN A 68 2.13 14.76 -10.67
CA ASN A 68 2.97 15.78 -10.04
C ASN A 68 4.43 15.56 -10.47
N GLY A 69 4.93 16.40 -11.38
CA GLY A 69 6.27 16.25 -11.94
C GLY A 69 6.51 14.85 -12.54
N PRO A 70 7.44 14.05 -12.00
CA PRO A 70 7.75 12.71 -12.50
C PRO A 70 6.84 11.60 -11.95
N TYR A 71 5.91 11.92 -11.03
CA TYR A 71 5.06 10.95 -10.34
C TYR A 71 3.67 10.84 -10.99
N TYR A 72 3.14 9.61 -11.10
CA TYR A 72 1.92 9.31 -11.86
C TYR A 72 0.86 8.59 -11.02
N GLY A 73 -0.39 9.02 -11.22
CA GLY A 73 -1.63 8.37 -10.85
C GLY A 73 -1.93 8.24 -9.35
N LEU A 74 -2.79 7.26 -9.01
CA LEU A 74 -3.38 7.10 -7.68
C LEU A 74 -2.37 7.15 -6.54
N MET A 75 -1.26 6.42 -6.71
CA MET A 75 -0.24 6.25 -5.68
C MET A 75 1.05 7.02 -6.01
N GLN A 76 0.99 7.97 -6.96
CA GLN A 76 2.10 8.84 -7.37
C GLN A 76 3.43 8.05 -7.55
N ILE A 77 3.37 6.94 -8.28
CA ILE A 77 4.56 6.10 -8.52
C ILE A 77 5.45 6.70 -9.61
N LEU A 78 6.77 6.58 -9.45
CA LEU A 78 7.74 6.88 -10.52
C LEU A 78 7.72 5.79 -11.59
N PRO A 79 7.76 6.12 -12.90
CA PRO A 79 7.85 5.12 -13.95
C PRO A 79 9.03 4.16 -13.82
N ALA A 80 10.17 4.64 -13.31
CA ALA A 80 11.34 3.81 -13.04
C ALA A 80 11.08 2.77 -11.93
N THR A 81 10.37 3.16 -10.87
CA THR A 81 9.94 2.25 -9.80
C THR A 81 8.91 1.24 -10.32
N ALA A 82 7.95 1.67 -11.14
CA ALA A 82 7.01 0.73 -11.76
C ALA A 82 7.75 -0.30 -12.64
N ARG A 83 8.79 0.14 -13.38
CA ARG A 83 9.63 -0.75 -14.21
C ARG A 83 10.40 -1.78 -13.38
N SER A 84 10.94 -1.41 -12.21
CA SER A 84 11.57 -2.39 -11.33
C SER A 84 10.56 -3.44 -10.84
N MET A 85 9.27 -3.09 -10.79
CA MET A 85 8.18 -4.02 -10.47
C MET A 85 7.65 -4.82 -11.67
N GLY A 86 8.22 -4.63 -12.88
CA GLY A 86 7.90 -5.36 -14.11
C GLY A 86 7.01 -4.61 -15.10
N PHE A 87 6.74 -3.32 -14.88
CA PHE A 87 6.01 -2.50 -15.85
C PHE A 87 6.80 -2.31 -17.15
N LYS A 88 6.15 -2.52 -18.30
CA LYS A 88 6.77 -2.40 -19.64
C LYS A 88 6.08 -1.35 -20.55
N GLY A 89 5.07 -0.64 -20.03
CA GLY A 89 4.30 0.35 -20.78
C GLY A 89 4.94 1.74 -20.80
N GLN A 90 4.19 2.70 -21.34
CA GLN A 90 4.55 4.12 -21.35
C GLN A 90 4.17 4.78 -20.02
N PRO A 91 4.90 5.81 -19.55
CA PRO A 91 4.57 6.49 -18.30
C PRO A 91 3.09 6.92 -18.16
N ALA A 92 2.45 7.31 -19.26
CA ALA A 92 1.04 7.72 -19.27
C ALA A 92 0.07 6.57 -18.92
N ASP A 93 0.45 5.30 -19.16
CA ASP A 93 -0.39 4.16 -18.79
C ASP A 93 -0.52 4.03 -17.26
N LEU A 94 0.36 4.68 -16.48
CA LEU A 94 0.24 4.75 -15.01
C LEU A 94 -0.84 5.73 -14.55
N LEU A 95 -1.51 6.46 -15.46
CA LEU A 95 -2.71 7.25 -15.17
C LEU A 95 -3.99 6.41 -15.22
N ASP A 96 -3.91 5.17 -15.73
CA ASP A 96 -4.97 4.18 -15.55
C ASP A 96 -4.94 3.62 -14.12
N ALA A 97 -6.11 3.53 -13.48
CA ALA A 97 -6.24 3.15 -12.08
C ALA A 97 -5.74 1.73 -11.81
N GLU A 98 -6.17 0.76 -12.64
CA GLU A 98 -5.81 -0.66 -12.48
C GLU A 98 -4.31 -0.87 -12.70
N THR A 99 -3.75 -0.26 -13.75
CA THR A 99 -2.32 -0.29 -14.05
C THR A 99 -1.50 0.33 -12.92
N ASN A 100 -1.92 1.49 -12.39
CA ASN A 100 -1.24 2.14 -11.27
C ASN A 100 -1.22 1.22 -10.04
N LEU A 101 -2.38 0.71 -9.62
CA LEU A 101 -2.52 -0.16 -8.45
C LEU A 101 -1.71 -1.46 -8.61
N LYS A 102 -1.69 -2.05 -9.80
CA LYS A 102 -0.93 -3.28 -10.08
C LYS A 102 0.55 -3.16 -9.75
N TYR A 103 1.20 -2.05 -10.07
CA TYR A 103 2.63 -1.89 -9.84
C TYR A 103 2.95 -1.13 -8.55
N ALA A 104 2.12 -0.16 -8.17
CA ALA A 104 2.33 0.63 -6.96
C ALA A 104 2.04 -0.18 -5.70
N VAL A 105 0.98 -1.01 -5.66
CA VAL A 105 0.73 -1.88 -4.50
C VAL A 105 1.81 -2.97 -4.40
N LYS A 106 2.32 -3.46 -5.54
CA LYS A 106 3.45 -4.40 -5.56
C LYS A 106 4.72 -3.78 -4.94
N TYR A 107 5.02 -2.52 -5.23
CA TYR A 107 6.10 -1.78 -4.59
C TYR A 107 5.81 -1.51 -3.10
N LEU A 108 4.57 -1.16 -2.76
CA LEU A 108 4.12 -0.92 -1.38
C LEU A 108 4.26 -2.17 -0.50
N ARG A 109 4.12 -3.38 -1.06
CA ARG A 109 4.43 -4.63 -0.33
C ARG A 109 5.87 -4.66 0.18
N GLY A 110 6.83 -4.19 -0.60
CA GLY A 110 8.22 -4.12 -0.13
C GLY A 110 8.39 -3.16 1.04
N ALA A 111 7.74 -1.99 0.98
CA ALA A 111 7.72 -1.03 2.08
C ALA A 111 7.03 -1.61 3.34
N TRP A 112 5.95 -2.38 3.17
CA TRP A 112 5.26 -3.08 4.25
C TRP A 112 6.16 -4.12 4.93
N ILE A 113 6.87 -4.95 4.17
CA ILE A 113 7.81 -5.94 4.74
C ILE A 113 8.90 -5.23 5.55
N VAL A 114 9.52 -4.20 4.96
CA VAL A 114 10.62 -3.46 5.61
C VAL A 114 10.14 -2.67 6.84
N SER A 115 8.88 -2.27 6.88
CA SER A 115 8.28 -1.61 8.04
C SER A 115 8.10 -2.54 9.26
N GLY A 116 8.19 -3.86 9.07
CA GLY A 116 7.88 -4.81 10.15
C GLY A 116 6.40 -4.85 10.52
N GLY A 117 5.50 -4.45 9.61
CA GLY A 117 4.07 -4.45 9.85
C GLY A 117 3.50 -3.13 10.41
N ASP A 118 4.23 -2.02 10.29
CA ASP A 118 3.79 -0.71 10.74
C ASP A 118 3.30 0.14 9.55
N ILE A 119 2.02 0.55 9.57
CA ILE A 119 1.38 1.28 8.48
C ILE A 119 2.03 2.65 8.24
N ASP A 120 2.37 3.37 9.30
CA ASP A 120 2.94 4.72 9.19
C ASP A 120 4.38 4.66 8.65
N ALA A 121 5.17 3.71 9.16
CA ALA A 121 6.51 3.46 8.66
C ALA A 121 6.48 2.97 7.20
N ALA A 122 5.52 2.13 6.81
CA ALA A 122 5.38 1.67 5.43
C ALA A 122 5.08 2.82 4.46
N VAL A 123 4.20 3.77 4.83
CA VAL A 123 3.97 4.99 4.04
C VAL A 123 5.27 5.78 3.87
N MET A 124 6.06 5.94 4.94
CA MET A 124 7.33 6.65 4.88
C MET A 124 8.36 5.92 4.01
N TRP A 125 8.44 4.60 4.10
CA TRP A 125 9.32 3.76 3.27
C TRP A 125 8.94 3.80 1.79
N TYR A 126 7.65 3.81 1.47
CA TYR A 126 7.18 3.97 0.09
C TYR A 126 7.63 5.31 -0.48
N ALA A 127 7.46 6.40 0.28
CA ALA A 127 7.79 7.75 -0.17
C ALA A 127 9.31 7.99 -0.37
N ARG A 128 10.15 7.49 0.55
CA ARG A 128 11.60 7.74 0.52
C ARG A 128 12.41 6.68 -0.25
N GLY A 129 11.78 5.53 -0.53
CA GLY A 129 12.44 4.33 -1.04
C GLY A 129 13.12 3.52 0.05
N TYR A 130 13.13 2.19 -0.13
CA TYR A 130 13.56 1.24 0.90
C TYR A 130 14.71 0.31 0.45
N TYR A 131 15.40 0.60 -0.67
CA TYR A 131 16.44 -0.28 -1.20
C TYR A 131 17.55 -0.59 -0.20
N TYR A 132 18.13 0.44 0.44
CA TYR A 132 19.24 0.23 1.38
C TYR A 132 18.81 -0.52 2.63
N GLU A 133 17.59 -0.31 3.09
CA GLU A 133 17.06 -1.01 4.25
C GLU A 133 16.72 -2.47 3.92
N ALA A 134 16.08 -2.72 2.77
CA ALA A 134 15.88 -4.08 2.26
C ALA A 134 17.23 -4.80 2.10
N LYS A 135 18.26 -4.13 1.59
CA LYS A 135 19.62 -4.70 1.50
C LYS A 135 20.21 -5.01 2.88
N ARG A 136 20.08 -4.09 3.85
CA ARG A 136 20.56 -4.27 5.23
C ARG A 136 19.90 -5.48 5.90
N LEU A 137 18.62 -5.70 5.63
CA LEU A 137 17.82 -6.79 6.18
C LEU A 137 17.93 -8.10 5.36
N GLY A 138 18.61 -8.09 4.21
CA GLY A 138 18.70 -9.25 3.33
C GLY A 138 17.42 -9.56 2.53
N LEU A 139 16.51 -8.60 2.40
CA LEU A 139 15.14 -8.76 1.87
C LEU A 139 14.97 -8.30 0.41
N LEU A 140 16.04 -8.26 -0.39
CA LEU A 140 15.97 -7.70 -1.74
C LEU A 140 15.08 -8.53 -2.69
N TYR A 141 14.99 -9.84 -2.47
CA TYR A 141 14.16 -10.73 -3.28
C TYR A 141 12.69 -10.68 -2.86
N GLU A 142 12.44 -10.72 -1.55
CA GLU A 142 11.13 -10.66 -0.92
C GLU A 142 10.41 -9.34 -1.22
N THR A 143 11.16 -8.25 -1.29
CA THR A 143 10.64 -6.93 -1.66
C THR A 143 10.51 -6.69 -3.16
N GLY A 144 10.91 -7.68 -3.99
CA GLY A 144 10.84 -7.60 -5.45
C GLY A 144 11.83 -6.60 -6.08
N LEU A 145 12.81 -6.10 -5.32
CA LEU A 145 13.85 -5.19 -5.83
C LEU A 145 14.97 -5.92 -6.58
N ARG A 146 15.03 -7.24 -6.43
CA ARG A 146 15.91 -8.14 -7.16
C ARG A 146 15.11 -9.33 -7.67
N SER A 147 15.35 -9.69 -8.92
CA SER A 147 14.78 -10.85 -9.63
C SER A 147 15.88 -11.85 -9.97
#